data_AF-A0A7S3KQQ1-F1
#
_entry.id   AF-A0A7S3KQQ1-F1
#
_cell.length_a   1.000
_cell.length_b   1.000
_cell.length_c   1.000
_cell.angle_alpha   90.00
_cell.angle_beta   90.00
_cell.angle_gamma   90.00
#
_symmetry.space_group_name_H-M   'P 1'
#
loop_
_entity.id
_entity.type
_entity.pdbx_description
1 polymer ?
#
loop_
_entity_poly.entity_id
_entity_poly.type
_entity_poly.pdbx_seq_one_letter_code
_entity_poly.pdbx_strand_id
1 'polypeptide(L)'
;AQPQPRSLVEAATLEGHEERVWSLSWHPEHQCLATCSSDQTVKIWNYENDQFVNQFTLKDGHTKSIRSVDWNPNGKTLASCSFDGTAALWNFEDGEFECVATLEGHENEVKCVSWSQDGKYMATCSRDKNIWIWDTNDSFEYEC
;
A
#
# COMPACT_ATOMS: atom_id res chain seq x y z
N ALA A 1 36.28 -15.50 -15.38
CA ALA A 1 35.23 -15.11 -16.34
C ALA A 1 34.55 -13.86 -15.80
N GLN A 2 34.34 -12.82 -16.63
CA GLN A 2 33.56 -11.66 -16.19
C GLN A 2 32.07 -12.03 -16.15
N PRO A 3 31.31 -11.64 -15.11
CA PRO A 3 29.88 -11.86 -15.07
C PRO A 3 29.23 -11.10 -16.22
N GLN A 4 28.46 -11.80 -17.05
CA GLN A 4 27.65 -11.17 -18.09
C GLN A 4 26.57 -10.29 -17.43
N PRO A 5 26.30 -9.09 -17.95
CA PRO A 5 25.25 -8.23 -17.40
C PRO A 5 23.89 -8.92 -17.52
N ARG A 6 23.10 -8.86 -16.44
CA ARG A 6 21.74 -9.41 -16.41
C ARG A 6 20.85 -8.57 -17.32
N SER A 7 20.37 -9.13 -18.43
CA SER A 7 19.37 -8.48 -19.27
C SER A 7 18.00 -8.59 -18.61
N LEU A 8 17.34 -7.45 -18.41
CA LEU A 8 15.93 -7.42 -18.01
C LEU A 8 15.07 -7.42 -19.29
N VAL A 9 14.02 -8.23 -19.29
CA VAL A 9 13.01 -8.29 -20.35
C VAL A 9 11.68 -7.92 -19.74
N GLU A 10 10.89 -7.13 -20.45
CA GLU A 10 9.51 -6.84 -20.06
C GLU A 10 8.70 -8.13 -20.03
N ALA A 11 8.12 -8.47 -18.88
CA ALA A 11 7.33 -9.69 -18.71
C ALA A 11 5.81 -9.43 -18.77
N ALA A 12 5.37 -8.25 -18.32
CA ALA A 12 3.96 -7.87 -18.31
C ALA A 12 3.82 -6.34 -18.18
N THR A 13 2.72 -5.80 -18.73
CA THR A 13 2.24 -4.45 -18.49
C THR A 13 0.86 -4.55 -17.82
N LEU A 14 0.68 -3.89 -16.68
CA LEU A 14 -0.57 -3.92 -15.91
C LEU A 14 -1.38 -2.64 -16.19
N GLU A 15 -2.46 -2.78 -16.95
CA GLU A 15 -3.36 -1.67 -17.30
C GLU A 15 -4.61 -1.66 -16.41
N GLY A 16 -5.05 -0.49 -15.95
CA GLY A 16 -6.31 -0.36 -15.21
C GLY A 16 -6.42 0.80 -14.23
N HIS A 17 -5.32 1.46 -13.87
CA HIS A 17 -5.38 2.77 -13.22
C HIS A 17 -5.75 3.84 -14.26
N GLU A 18 -6.59 4.80 -13.87
CA GLU A 18 -7.10 5.86 -14.76
C GLU A 18 -6.20 7.11 -14.74
N GLU A 19 -5.32 7.20 -13.75
CA GLU A 19 -4.41 8.31 -13.54
C GLU A 19 -3.02 7.79 -13.17
N ARG A 20 -2.09 8.72 -12.90
CA ARG A 20 -0.69 8.41 -12.57
C ARG A 20 -0.55 7.41 -11.40
N VAL A 21 0.14 6.31 -11.66
CA VAL A 21 0.60 5.36 -10.63
C VAL A 21 1.82 5.93 -9.90
N TRP A 22 1.79 5.91 -8.56
CA TRP A 22 2.82 6.55 -7.74
C TRP A 22 3.73 5.59 -7.00
N SER A 23 3.20 4.45 -6.57
CA SER A 23 3.92 3.49 -5.74
C SER A 23 3.38 2.09 -5.99
N LEU A 24 4.22 1.12 -5.65
CA LEU A 24 3.88 -0.29 -5.61
C LEU A 24 4.53 -0.94 -4.39
N SER A 25 3.97 -2.06 -3.94
CA SER A 25 4.58 -2.90 -2.90
C SER A 25 4.21 -4.36 -3.16
N TRP A 26 5.21 -5.24 -3.11
CA TRP A 26 5.01 -6.68 -3.26
C TRP A 26 4.52 -7.26 -1.95
N HIS A 27 3.55 -8.16 -2.02
CA HIS A 27 3.18 -8.99 -0.89
C HIS A 27 4.38 -9.87 -0.50
N PRO A 28 4.70 -10.02 0.80
CA PRO A 28 5.92 -10.71 1.25
C PRO A 28 5.97 -12.20 0.92
N GLU A 29 4.81 -12.87 0.85
CA GLU A 29 4.74 -14.34 0.69
C GLU A 29 4.07 -14.81 -0.61
N HIS A 30 3.40 -13.92 -1.34
CA HIS A 30 2.54 -14.29 -2.47
C HIS A 30 2.93 -13.46 -3.68
N GLN A 31 2.70 -14.00 -4.87
CA GLN A 31 2.94 -13.27 -6.12
C GLN A 31 1.79 -12.28 -6.39
N CYS A 32 1.64 -11.36 -5.44
CA CYS A 32 0.61 -10.35 -5.35
C CYS A 32 1.30 -8.98 -5.24
N LEU A 33 0.82 -8.01 -6.01
CA LEU A 33 1.36 -6.65 -6.06
C LEU A 33 0.26 -5.67 -5.68
N ALA A 34 0.53 -4.78 -4.72
CA ALA A 34 -0.31 -3.62 -4.50
C ALA A 34 0.23 -2.43 -5.30
N THR A 35 -0.64 -1.65 -5.92
CA THR A 35 -0.30 -0.38 -6.59
C THR A 35 -1.24 0.73 -6.16
N CYS A 36 -0.76 1.97 -6.11
CA CYS A 36 -1.59 3.13 -5.75
C CYS A 36 -1.46 4.26 -6.76
N SER A 37 -2.50 5.09 -6.88
CA SER A 37 -2.62 6.05 -7.98
C SER A 37 -3.27 7.37 -7.59
N SER A 38 -3.09 8.35 -8.47
CA SER A 38 -3.81 9.62 -8.46
C SER A 38 -5.32 9.48 -8.62
N ASP A 39 -5.80 8.35 -9.14
CA ASP A 39 -7.23 8.01 -9.28
C ASP A 39 -7.90 7.64 -7.93
N GLN A 40 -7.17 7.81 -6.82
CA GLN A 40 -7.65 7.59 -5.45
C GLN A 40 -7.89 6.12 -5.12
N THR A 41 -7.36 5.20 -5.93
CA THR A 41 -7.51 3.75 -5.70
C THR A 41 -6.18 3.07 -5.38
N VAL A 42 -6.29 2.01 -4.57
CA VAL A 42 -5.28 0.95 -4.49
C VAL A 42 -5.79 -0.24 -5.30
N LYS A 43 -4.94 -0.83 -6.13
CA LYS A 43 -5.25 -2.06 -6.87
C LYS A 43 -4.35 -3.19 -6.42
N ILE A 44 -4.94 -4.37 -6.30
CA ILE A 44 -4.25 -5.60 -5.92
C ILE A 44 -4.21 -6.51 -7.14
N TRP A 45 -3.00 -6.86 -7.58
CA TRP A 45 -2.75 -7.65 -8.77
C TRP A 45 -2.21 -9.01 -8.37
N ASN A 46 -2.97 -10.06 -8.64
CA ASN A 46 -2.49 -11.42 -8.47
C ASN A 46 -1.92 -11.97 -9.75
N TYR A 47 -0.91 -12.82 -9.63
CA TYR A 47 -0.42 -13.62 -10.74
C TYR A 47 -1.18 -14.94 -10.82
N GLU A 48 -2.05 -15.06 -11.81
CA GLU A 48 -2.89 -16.25 -12.04
C GLU A 48 -2.89 -16.59 -13.53
N ASN A 49 -2.76 -17.88 -13.87
CA ASN A 49 -2.78 -18.37 -15.27
C ASN A 49 -1.76 -17.63 -16.17
N ASP A 50 -0.52 -17.51 -15.68
CA ASP A 50 0.62 -16.88 -16.35
C ASP A 50 0.49 -15.37 -16.64
N GLN A 51 -0.48 -14.69 -16.02
CA GLN A 51 -0.70 -13.25 -16.19
C GLN A 51 -1.05 -12.56 -14.87
N PHE A 52 -0.79 -11.25 -14.81
CA PHE A 52 -1.28 -10.43 -13.70
C PHE A 52 -2.73 -9.99 -13.96
N VAL A 53 -3.60 -10.21 -12.98
CA VAL A 53 -5.00 -9.79 -13.00
C VAL A 53 -5.29 -8.88 -11.83
N ASN A 54 -5.99 -7.78 -12.08
CA ASN A 54 -6.51 -6.93 -11.01
C ASN A 54 -7.63 -7.68 -10.29
N GLN A 55 -7.35 -8.16 -9.07
CA GLN A 55 -8.29 -8.92 -8.27
C GLN A 55 -9.17 -7.99 -7.42
N PHE A 56 -8.57 -6.93 -6.85
CA PHE A 56 -9.26 -6.01 -5.95
C PHE A 56 -8.95 -4.56 -6.29
N THR A 57 -9.97 -3.69 -6.20
CA THR A 57 -9.81 -2.24 -6.30
C THR A 57 -10.42 -1.59 -5.06
N LEU A 58 -9.56 -1.04 -4.21
CA LEU A 58 -9.89 -0.42 -2.94
C LEU A 58 -10.09 1.08 -3.19
N LYS A 59 -11.29 1.60 -2.88
CA LYS A 59 -11.71 2.97 -3.28
C LYS A 59 -12.10 3.89 -2.12
N ASP A 60 -12.44 3.35 -0.95
CA ASP A 60 -13.12 4.10 0.11
C ASP A 60 -12.21 4.49 1.29
N GLY A 61 -10.89 4.47 1.09
CA GLY A 61 -9.92 4.82 2.14
C GLY A 61 -9.36 6.23 2.04
N HIS A 62 -9.46 6.87 0.88
CA HIS A 62 -8.86 8.18 0.62
C HIS A 62 -9.74 9.04 -0.27
N THR A 63 -9.67 10.36 -0.07
CA THR A 63 -10.47 11.35 -0.82
C THR A 63 -9.64 12.13 -1.84
N LYS A 64 -8.33 11.84 -1.92
CA LYS A 64 -7.36 12.44 -2.83
C LYS A 64 -6.35 11.39 -3.29
N SER A 65 -5.44 11.81 -4.16
CA SER A 65 -4.40 10.95 -4.74
C SER A 65 -3.61 10.20 -3.67
N ILE A 66 -3.47 8.89 -3.88
CA ILE A 66 -2.71 8.00 -3.01
C ILE A 66 -1.27 7.98 -3.50
N ARG A 67 -0.34 8.32 -2.61
CA ARG A 67 1.05 8.59 -2.96
C ARG A 67 1.99 7.43 -2.66
N SER A 68 1.68 6.62 -1.67
CA SER A 68 2.50 5.49 -1.25
C SER A 68 1.62 4.37 -0.74
N VAL A 69 2.10 3.14 -0.93
CA VAL A 69 1.48 1.91 -0.45
C VAL A 69 2.61 0.98 0.01
N ASP A 70 2.41 0.29 1.13
CA ASP A 70 3.39 -0.66 1.64
C ASP A 70 2.74 -1.84 2.38
N TRP A 71 3.14 -3.06 2.03
CA TRP A 71 2.71 -4.27 2.72
C TRP A 71 3.45 -4.42 4.03
N ASN A 72 2.71 -4.74 5.09
CA ASN A 72 3.32 -5.22 6.31
C ASN A 72 4.04 -6.55 6.01
N PRO A 73 5.26 -6.77 6.53
CA PRO A 73 5.97 -8.04 6.39
C PRO A 73 5.19 -9.28 6.86
N ASN A 74 4.16 -9.11 7.69
CA ASN A 74 3.25 -10.19 8.09
C ASN A 74 2.27 -10.64 6.98
N GLY A 75 2.16 -9.89 5.87
CA GLY A 75 1.28 -10.18 4.73
C GLY A 75 -0.22 -9.93 4.98
N LYS A 76 -0.62 -9.51 6.17
CA LYS A 76 -2.03 -9.37 6.55
C LYS A 76 -2.58 -7.97 6.36
N THR A 77 -1.71 -6.97 6.50
CA THR A 77 -2.11 -5.57 6.49
C THR A 77 -1.35 -4.81 5.40
N LEU A 78 -2.08 -4.05 4.61
CA LEU A 78 -1.55 -3.11 3.65
C LEU A 78 -1.75 -1.70 4.20
N ALA A 79 -0.75 -0.84 4.07
CA ALA A 79 -0.89 0.57 4.39
C ALA A 79 -0.88 1.40 3.12
N SER A 80 -1.68 2.47 3.08
CA SER A 80 -1.62 3.50 2.03
C SER A 80 -1.59 4.89 2.65
N CYS A 81 -1.03 5.87 1.95
CA CYS A 81 -1.07 7.28 2.39
C CYS A 81 -1.38 8.24 1.25
N SER A 82 -2.01 9.37 1.58
CA SER A 82 -2.66 10.23 0.59
C SER A 82 -2.42 11.72 0.80
N PHE A 83 -2.71 12.48 -0.25
CA PHE A 83 -2.72 13.94 -0.25
C PHE A 83 -3.88 14.54 0.55
N ASP A 84 -4.84 13.73 1.02
CA ASP A 84 -5.86 14.16 1.97
C ASP A 84 -5.33 14.37 3.39
N GLY A 85 -4.08 13.97 3.67
CA GLY A 85 -3.46 14.13 4.97
C GLY A 85 -3.62 12.91 5.87
N THR A 86 -4.14 11.79 5.37
CA THR A 86 -4.31 10.56 6.15
C THR A 86 -3.45 9.42 5.61
N ALA A 87 -3.28 8.41 6.46
CA ALA A 87 -2.94 7.06 6.03
C ALA A 87 -4.09 6.10 6.34
N ALA A 88 -4.25 5.04 5.55
CA ALA A 88 -5.27 4.02 5.75
C ALA A 88 -4.60 2.66 5.91
N LEU A 89 -5.16 1.82 6.79
CA LEU A 89 -4.78 0.42 6.95
C LEU A 89 -5.88 -0.46 6.36
N TRP A 90 -5.46 -1.46 5.60
CA TRP A 90 -6.34 -2.38 4.91
C TRP A 90 -6.01 -3.80 5.31
N ASN A 91 -7.00 -4.55 5.76
CA ASN A 91 -6.86 -5.98 6.01
C ASN A 91 -7.66 -6.77 4.98
N PHE A 92 -7.20 -7.99 4.70
CA PHE A 92 -7.94 -8.96 3.90
C PHE A 92 -8.65 -9.94 4.81
N GLU A 93 -9.97 -9.82 4.92
CA GLU A 93 -10.83 -10.67 5.74
C GLU A 93 -12.06 -11.08 4.92
N ASP A 94 -12.54 -12.32 5.12
CA ASP A 94 -13.72 -12.88 4.44
C ASP A 94 -13.77 -12.76 2.91
N GLY A 95 -12.60 -12.64 2.26
CA GLY A 95 -12.47 -12.62 0.80
C GLY A 95 -12.43 -11.22 0.20
N GLU A 96 -12.47 -10.17 1.01
CA GLU A 96 -12.41 -8.78 0.55
C GLU A 96 -11.40 -7.95 1.37
N PHE A 97 -11.00 -6.81 0.81
CA PHE A 97 -10.17 -5.84 1.53
C PHE A 97 -11.06 -4.78 2.18
N GLU A 98 -10.88 -4.59 3.48
CA GLU A 98 -11.58 -3.57 4.24
C GLU A 98 -10.61 -2.54 4.80
N CYS A 99 -11.01 -1.27 4.81
CA CYS A 99 -10.29 -0.22 5.52
C CYS A 99 -10.59 -0.36 7.02
N VAL A 100 -9.62 -0.87 7.77
CA VAL A 100 -9.79 -1.17 9.20
C VAL A 100 -9.38 0.00 10.10
N ALA A 101 -8.61 0.95 9.58
CA ALA A 101 -8.25 2.16 10.32
C ALA A 101 -7.87 3.30 9.37
N THR A 102 -8.22 4.52 9.76
CA THR A 102 -7.72 5.76 9.16
C THR A 102 -6.89 6.50 10.20
N LEU A 103 -5.63 6.72 9.88
CA LEU A 103 -4.67 7.43 10.71
C LEU A 103 -4.69 8.91 10.35
N GLU A 104 -5.35 9.68 11.19
CA GLU A 104 -5.49 11.13 11.06
C GLU A 104 -4.43 11.88 11.87
N GLY A 105 -4.24 13.16 11.54
CA GLY A 105 -3.50 14.10 12.38
C GLY A 105 -2.34 14.83 11.69
N HIS A 106 -1.86 14.34 10.54
CA HIS A 106 -0.98 15.15 9.70
C HIS A 106 -1.73 16.39 9.18
N GLU A 107 -1.11 17.56 9.28
CA GLU A 107 -1.73 18.84 8.85
C GLU A 107 -1.59 19.10 7.34
N ASN A 108 -0.97 18.16 6.62
CA ASN A 108 -0.73 18.27 5.19
C ASN A 108 -0.57 16.89 4.55
N GLU A 109 -0.41 16.88 3.22
CA GLU A 109 -0.25 15.70 2.37
C GLU A 109 0.78 14.69 2.93
N VAL A 110 0.34 13.45 3.15
CA VAL A 110 1.23 12.34 3.51
C VAL A 110 1.87 11.80 2.23
N LYS A 111 3.20 11.69 2.23
CA LYS A 111 4.00 11.41 1.03
C LYS A 111 4.57 10.01 0.98
N CYS A 112 4.77 9.38 2.13
CA CYS A 112 5.32 8.04 2.22
C CYS A 112 4.74 7.30 3.42
N VAL A 113 4.58 5.99 3.26
CA VAL A 113 4.36 5.04 4.34
C VAL A 113 5.41 3.94 4.24
N SER A 114 5.87 3.42 5.38
CA SER A 114 6.80 2.30 5.42
C SER A 114 6.63 1.49 6.69
N TRP A 115 6.61 0.17 6.54
CA TRP A 115 6.61 -0.76 7.68
C TRP A 115 8.03 -1.04 8.17
N SER A 116 8.17 -1.22 9.48
CA SER A 116 9.37 -1.82 10.06
C SER A 116 9.49 -3.28 9.60
N GLN A 117 10.72 -3.79 9.55
CA GLN A 117 11.00 -5.15 9.08
C GLN A 117 10.30 -6.25 9.90
N ASP A 118 10.02 -5.98 11.18
CA ASP A 118 9.28 -6.87 12.08
C ASP A 118 7.77 -6.63 12.06
N GLY A 119 7.29 -5.66 11.28
CA GLY A 119 5.87 -5.33 11.12
C GLY A 119 5.19 -4.73 12.34
N LYS A 120 5.96 -4.33 13.37
CA LYS A 120 5.44 -3.78 14.63
C LYS A 120 5.21 -2.28 14.62
N TYR A 121 5.92 -1.59 13.74
CA TYR A 121 5.82 -0.15 13.60
C TYR A 121 5.56 0.20 12.15
N MET A 122 4.82 1.29 11.98
CA MET A 122 4.67 1.95 10.70
C MET A 122 5.14 3.39 10.82
N ALA A 123 5.82 3.90 9.80
CA ALA A 123 6.21 5.30 9.72
C ALA A 123 5.44 6.00 8.60
N THR A 124 4.95 7.21 8.89
CA THR A 124 4.39 8.12 7.88
C THR A 124 5.19 9.42 7.86
N CYS A 125 5.39 10.00 6.67
CA CYS A 125 6.00 11.32 6.54
C CYS A 125 5.13 12.24 5.70
N SER A 126 5.04 13.51 6.12
CA SER A 126 4.13 14.48 5.51
C SER A 126 4.83 15.78 5.13
N ARG A 127 4.19 16.53 4.24
CA ARG A 127 4.57 17.91 3.89
C ARG A 127 4.44 18.88 5.08
N ASP A 128 3.78 18.48 6.15
CA ASP A 128 3.77 19.20 7.44
C ASP A 128 5.13 19.23 8.16
N LYS A 129 6.14 18.54 7.60
CA LYS A 129 7.54 18.42 8.08
C LYS A 129 7.71 17.44 9.24
N ASN A 130 6.67 16.70 9.60
CA ASN A 130 6.72 15.70 10.67
C ASN A 130 6.80 14.27 10.11
N ILE A 131 7.38 13.40 10.93
CA ILE A 131 7.35 11.95 10.77
C ILE A 131 6.63 11.41 11.98
N TRP A 132 5.62 10.57 11.75
CA TRP A 132 4.89 9.91 12.82
C TRP A 132 5.21 8.42 12.79
N ILE A 133 5.37 7.84 13.98
CA ILE A 133 5.57 6.40 14.17
C ILE A 133 4.33 5.86 14.87
N TRP A 134 3.75 4.83 14.29
CA TRP A 134 2.54 4.17 14.74
C TRP A 134 2.92 2.79 15.27
N ASP A 135 2.55 2.47 16.51
CA ASP A 135 2.63 1.11 17.03
C ASP A 135 1.42 0.33 16.52
N THR A 136 1.65 -0.86 15.97
CA THR A 136 0.59 -1.68 15.39
C THR A 136 0.36 -2.98 16.16
N ASN A 137 0.99 -3.12 17.33
CA ASN A 137 0.71 -4.21 18.27
C ASN A 137 -0.43 -3.89 19.22
N ASP A 138 -0.71 -2.60 19.44
CA ASP A 138 -2.00 -2.20 20.01
C ASP A 138 -3.04 -2.43 18.92
N SER A 139 -3.55 -3.67 18.89
CA SER A 139 -4.88 -3.92 18.41
C SER A 139 -5.76 -2.84 19.03
N PHE A 140 -6.35 -1.99 18.19
CA PHE A 140 -7.38 -1.08 18.61
C PHE A 140 -8.45 -1.91 19.34
N GLU A 141 -8.36 -1.99 20.66
CA GLU A 141 -9.50 -2.32 21.51
C GLU A 141 -10.44 -1.13 21.30
N TYR A 142 -11.28 -1.23 20.27
CA TYR A 142 -12.44 -0.39 20.16
C TYR A 142 -13.32 -0.74 21.38
N GLU A 143 -13.27 0.11 22.40
CA GLU A 143 -14.37 0.19 23.36
C GLU A 143 -15.63 0.54 22.54
N CYS A 144 -16.54 -0.43 22.44
CA CYS A 144 -17.91 -0.24 21.97
C CYS A 144 -18.67 0.78 22.82
#